data_AF-A0A3Q1M1J7-F1
#
_entry.id   AF-A0A3Q1M1J7-F1
#
_cell.length_a   1.000
_cell.length_b   1.000
_cell.length_c   1.000
_cell.angle_alpha   90.00
_cell.angle_beta   90.00
_cell.angle_gamma   90.00
#
_symmetry.space_group_name_H-M   'P 1'
#
loop_
_entity.id
_entity.type
_entity.pdbx_description
1 polymer ?
#
loop_
_entity_poly.entity_id
_entity_poly.type
_entity_poly.pdbx_seq_one_letter_code
_entity_poly.pdbx_strand_id
1 'polypeptide(L)'
;MPHLSRQDLATLDVSKLTPLSHEVISRQATINIGTIGHVAHGKSTVVKAISGVHTVRFKNELERNITIKLGYANAKIYKLDDPSCPRPECYRSCGSITPDEFPTDIPGTKGNFKLVRHVSFVDCPGHDILMATMLNGVAVMDAALLLIAGNESCPQPQTSEHLAAIEIMKLKHILILQNKIDLVKESQAKEQYEQILAFLKYNIEVVCEYIVKKIPVPPRDFTSEPRLIVIRSFDVNKPGCEVDDLKGGVAGGSILKGVLKVGQEIEVRPGIVSKDSEGKLMCKPIFSKIVSLFAEHYDLQYAAPGGLIGHSLSPIFPLYFFAVLITS
;
A
#
# COMPACT_ATOMS: atom_id res chain seq x y z
N MET A 1 -14.30 -0.52 21.52
CA MET A 1 -12.97 0.11 21.51
C MET A 1 -13.13 1.56 21.07
N PRO A 2 -12.99 2.55 21.98
CA PRO A 2 -13.55 3.90 21.82
C PRO A 2 -12.61 4.95 21.19
N HIS A 3 -11.50 4.56 20.55
CA HIS A 3 -10.45 5.51 20.13
C HIS A 3 -10.34 5.74 18.62
N LEU A 4 -11.23 5.15 17.82
CA LEU A 4 -11.26 5.28 16.37
C LEU A 4 -12.68 5.66 15.94
N SER A 5 -12.80 6.50 14.91
CA SER A 5 -14.09 6.88 14.34
C SER A 5 -14.86 5.62 13.92
N ARG A 6 -16.16 5.56 14.24
CA ARG A 6 -17.01 4.41 13.92
C ARG A 6 -17.56 4.59 12.50
N GLN A 7 -17.42 3.57 11.66
CA GLN A 7 -18.12 3.50 10.39
C GLN A 7 -19.50 2.90 10.64
N ASP A 8 -20.55 3.62 10.29
CA ASP A 8 -21.92 3.11 10.32
C ASP A 8 -22.54 3.22 8.91
N LEU A 9 -23.00 2.09 8.36
CA LEU A 9 -23.62 2.01 7.03
C LEU A 9 -24.90 2.84 6.90
N ALA A 10 -25.60 3.07 8.00
CA ALA A 10 -26.88 3.80 8.02
C ALA A 10 -26.73 5.32 7.84
N THR A 11 -25.57 5.88 8.19
CA THR A 11 -25.26 7.31 8.06
C THR A 11 -24.39 7.62 6.84
N LEU A 12 -24.10 6.62 6.02
CA LEU A 12 -23.18 6.74 4.89
C LEU A 12 -23.81 7.48 3.71
N ASP A 13 -23.44 8.75 3.56
CA ASP A 13 -23.76 9.53 2.36
C ASP A 13 -22.56 9.52 1.40
N VAL A 14 -22.61 8.62 0.40
CA VAL A 14 -21.51 8.41 -0.56
C VAL A 14 -21.16 9.68 -1.34
N SER A 15 -22.11 10.61 -1.47
CA SER A 15 -21.92 11.87 -2.18
C SER A 15 -21.06 12.90 -1.42
N LYS A 16 -20.96 12.78 -0.08
CA LYS A 16 -20.21 13.69 0.79
C LYS A 16 -18.85 13.13 1.23
N LEU A 17 -18.57 11.86 0.92
CA LEU A 17 -17.32 11.22 1.25
C LEU A 17 -16.18 11.81 0.42
N THR A 18 -15.11 12.18 1.09
CA THR A 18 -13.85 12.52 0.46
C THR A 18 -12.79 11.52 0.91
N PRO A 19 -11.70 11.32 0.15
CA PRO A 19 -10.61 10.46 0.61
C PRO A 19 -10.04 10.94 1.95
N LEU A 20 -10.17 12.22 2.27
CA LEU A 20 -9.65 12.83 3.49
C LEU A 20 -10.64 12.87 4.65
N SER A 21 -11.81 12.26 4.51
CA SER A 21 -12.79 12.16 5.59
C SER A 21 -12.19 11.40 6.77
N HIS A 22 -12.35 11.94 7.99
CA HIS A 22 -11.78 11.37 9.22
C HIS A 22 -12.22 9.92 9.47
N GLU A 23 -13.42 9.55 9.04
CA GLU A 23 -13.95 8.17 9.09
C GLU A 23 -13.19 7.18 8.20
N VAL A 24 -12.60 7.68 7.11
CA VAL A 24 -11.84 6.87 6.16
C VAL A 24 -10.38 6.79 6.59
N ILE A 25 -9.72 7.94 6.79
CA ILE A 25 -8.28 7.98 7.13
C ILE A 25 -7.99 7.21 8.43
N SER A 26 -8.88 7.28 9.42
CA SER A 26 -8.69 6.62 10.72
C SER A 26 -8.49 5.10 10.59
N ARG A 27 -9.21 4.44 9.67
CA ARG A 27 -9.24 2.98 9.55
C ARG A 27 -8.64 2.43 8.27
N GLN A 28 -8.56 3.24 7.21
CA GLN A 28 -8.18 2.79 5.88
C GLN A 28 -7.12 3.71 5.27
N ALA A 29 -6.14 3.11 4.60
CA ALA A 29 -5.21 3.85 3.75
C ALA A 29 -5.92 4.40 2.51
N THR A 30 -5.56 5.60 2.09
CA THR A 30 -6.22 6.29 0.96
C THR A 30 -5.31 6.40 -0.26
N ILE A 31 -4.01 6.16 -0.06
CA ILE A 31 -2.98 6.27 -1.09
C ILE A 31 -2.03 5.09 -1.02
N ASN A 32 -1.64 4.58 -2.19
CA ASN A 32 -0.65 3.52 -2.32
C ASN A 32 0.69 4.10 -2.76
N ILE A 33 1.73 3.90 -1.95
CA ILE A 33 3.09 4.35 -2.22
C ILE A 33 3.97 3.12 -2.43
N GLY A 34 4.56 2.99 -3.62
CA GLY A 34 5.48 1.90 -3.92
C GLY A 34 6.89 2.14 -3.43
N THR A 35 7.62 1.11 -3.04
CA THR A 35 9.08 1.15 -2.92
C THR A 35 9.72 0.32 -4.02
N ILE A 36 10.57 0.98 -4.83
CA ILE A 36 11.26 0.38 -5.98
C ILE A 36 12.76 0.70 -5.92
N GLY A 37 13.58 -0.11 -6.59
CA GLY A 37 15.05 -0.01 -6.56
C GLY A 37 15.73 -1.37 -6.60
N HIS A 38 17.05 -1.38 -6.80
CA HIS A 38 17.86 -2.59 -6.93
C HIS A 38 17.80 -3.51 -5.70
N VAL A 39 18.26 -4.75 -5.87
CA VAL A 39 18.46 -5.72 -4.78
C VAL A 39 19.37 -5.11 -3.70
N ALA A 40 19.10 -5.43 -2.43
CA ALA A 40 19.88 -4.97 -1.28
C ALA A 40 19.96 -3.43 -1.05
N HIS A 41 19.21 -2.60 -1.78
CA HIS A 41 19.09 -1.15 -1.51
C HIS A 41 18.29 -0.81 -0.24
N GLY A 42 17.73 -1.80 0.47
CA GLY A 42 17.05 -1.60 1.75
C GLY A 42 15.60 -1.10 1.66
N LYS A 43 14.88 -1.43 0.58
CA LYS A 43 13.45 -1.11 0.38
C LYS A 43 12.59 -1.49 1.58
N SER A 44 12.63 -2.77 1.96
CA SER A 44 11.87 -3.30 3.10
C SER A 44 12.27 -2.66 4.43
N THR A 45 13.53 -2.27 4.60
CA THR A 45 14.02 -1.59 5.82
C THR A 45 13.43 -0.19 5.95
N VAL A 46 13.37 0.57 4.84
CA VAL A 46 12.72 1.90 4.83
C VAL A 46 11.22 1.79 5.09
N VAL A 47 10.54 0.81 4.48
CA VAL A 47 9.11 0.56 4.77
C VAL A 47 8.91 0.24 6.25
N LYS A 48 9.77 -0.61 6.84
CA LYS A 48 9.72 -0.92 8.27
C LYS A 48 9.99 0.31 9.15
N ALA A 49 10.92 1.18 8.75
CA ALA A 49 11.23 2.39 9.51
C ALA A 49 10.05 3.39 9.53
N ILE A 50 9.29 3.49 8.44
CA ILE A 50 8.14 4.39 8.35
C ILE A 50 6.89 3.78 9.00
N SER A 51 6.59 2.52 8.68
CA SER A 51 5.34 1.85 9.11
C SER A 51 5.44 1.12 10.45
N GLY A 52 6.65 0.77 10.89
CA GLY A 52 6.87 -0.16 12.01
C GLY A 52 6.57 -1.63 11.66
N VAL A 53 6.07 -1.93 10.46
CA VAL A 53 5.65 -3.27 10.05
C VAL A 53 6.72 -3.93 9.19
N HIS A 54 7.01 -5.21 9.46
CA HIS A 54 7.90 -5.99 8.63
C HIS A 54 7.14 -6.58 7.43
N THR A 55 7.58 -6.25 6.21
CA THR A 55 6.93 -6.66 4.97
C THR A 55 7.20 -8.11 4.60
N VAL A 56 8.33 -8.66 5.02
CA VAL A 56 8.74 -10.05 4.76
C VAL A 56 8.00 -10.98 5.72
N ARG A 57 7.09 -11.81 5.19
CA ARG A 57 6.25 -12.70 6.01
C ARG A 57 6.54 -14.18 5.78
N PHE A 58 7.14 -14.55 4.66
CA PHE A 58 7.35 -15.95 4.32
C PHE A 58 8.72 -16.43 4.78
N LYS A 59 8.78 -17.65 5.35
CA LYS A 59 10.04 -18.27 5.79
C LYS A 59 11.09 -18.33 4.68
N ASN A 60 10.68 -18.71 3.46
CA ASN A 60 11.57 -18.78 2.30
C ASN A 60 12.15 -17.41 1.91
N GLU A 61 11.43 -16.31 2.17
CA GLU A 61 11.93 -14.96 1.92
C GLU A 61 12.93 -14.53 3.00
N LEU A 62 12.66 -14.88 4.26
CA LEU A 62 13.56 -14.63 5.40
C LEU A 62 14.89 -15.38 5.24
N GLU A 63 14.85 -16.65 4.85
CA GLU A 63 16.06 -17.47 4.66
C GLU A 63 16.95 -16.95 3.53
N ARG A 64 16.35 -16.42 2.46
CA ARG A 64 17.06 -15.93 1.29
C ARG A 64 17.34 -14.42 1.32
N ASN A 65 16.82 -13.69 2.31
CA ASN A 65 16.88 -12.23 2.42
C ASN A 65 16.45 -11.50 1.13
N ILE A 66 15.48 -12.06 0.39
CA ILE A 66 14.90 -11.46 -0.82
C ILE A 66 13.39 -11.36 -0.70
N THR A 67 12.84 -10.25 -1.19
CA THR A 67 11.39 -10.07 -1.37
C THR A 67 10.98 -10.82 -2.64
N ILE A 68 10.11 -11.82 -2.51
CA ILE A 68 9.61 -12.60 -3.66
C ILE A 68 8.20 -12.13 -4.03
N LYS A 69 7.32 -12.06 -3.03
CA LYS A 69 5.96 -11.55 -3.17
C LYS A 69 5.93 -10.07 -2.83
N LEU A 70 4.91 -9.37 -3.34
CA LEU A 70 4.65 -7.99 -2.95
C LEU A 70 4.41 -7.93 -1.43
N GLY A 71 5.21 -7.11 -0.77
CA GLY A 71 5.11 -6.80 0.65
C GLY A 71 4.17 -5.61 0.87
N TYR A 72 3.49 -5.58 2.01
CA TYR A 72 2.50 -4.52 2.29
C TYR A 72 2.55 -4.11 3.75
N ALA A 73 2.45 -2.81 3.97
CA ALA A 73 2.45 -2.20 5.30
C ALA A 73 1.73 -0.85 5.24
N ASN A 74 0.78 -0.59 6.13
CA ASN A 74 0.22 0.75 6.25
C ASN A 74 0.93 1.55 7.34
N ALA A 75 0.89 2.86 7.17
CA ALA A 75 1.42 3.82 8.13
C ALA A 75 0.45 5.00 8.25
N LYS A 76 0.29 5.48 9.47
CA LYS A 76 -0.40 6.73 9.77
C LYS A 76 0.64 7.85 9.87
N ILE A 77 0.40 8.95 9.17
CA ILE A 77 1.23 10.16 9.20
C ILE A 77 0.49 11.21 9.99
N TYR A 78 1.16 11.69 11.02
CA TYR A 78 0.67 12.69 11.93
C TYR A 78 1.41 14.00 11.73
N LYS A 79 0.71 15.10 12.00
CA LYS A 79 1.27 16.44 12.00
C LYS A 79 0.92 17.12 13.32
N LEU A 80 1.89 17.84 13.85
CA LEU A 80 1.66 18.74 14.97
C LEU A 80 1.09 20.07 14.47
N ASP A 81 0.02 20.54 15.11
CA ASP A 81 -0.65 21.81 14.77
C ASP A 81 0.06 23.06 15.36
N ASP A 82 1.12 22.86 16.14
CA ASP A 82 1.86 23.94 16.80
C ASP A 82 2.84 24.65 15.83
N PRO A 83 2.69 25.97 15.57
CA PRO A 83 3.63 26.73 14.75
C PRO A 83 5.02 26.88 15.39
N SER A 84 5.19 26.56 16.68
CA SER A 84 6.47 26.61 17.39
C SER A 84 7.40 25.43 17.07
N CYS A 85 6.91 24.38 16.42
CA CYS A 85 7.73 23.22 16.08
C CYS A 85 8.52 23.46 14.78
N PRO A 86 9.86 23.37 14.81
CA PRO A 86 10.65 23.47 13.59
C PRO A 86 10.33 22.31 12.64
N ARG A 87 10.34 22.59 11.33
CA ARG A 87 10.38 21.53 10.31
C ARG A 87 11.78 20.91 10.34
N PRO A 88 11.94 19.58 10.29
CA PRO A 88 10.95 18.55 9.92
C PRO A 88 10.26 17.82 11.09
N GLU A 89 10.67 18.05 12.35
CA GLU A 89 10.22 17.32 13.56
C GLU A 89 8.70 17.39 13.83
N CYS A 90 8.00 18.30 13.15
CA CYS A 90 6.54 18.42 13.24
C CYS A 90 5.75 17.29 12.55
N TYR A 91 6.43 16.40 11.82
CA TYR A 91 5.83 15.22 11.19
C TYR A 91 6.31 13.93 11.84
N ARG A 92 5.38 13.00 12.09
CA ARG A 92 5.70 11.68 12.64
C ARG A 92 4.95 10.59 11.89
N SER A 93 5.62 9.48 11.62
CA SER A 93 4.97 8.25 11.15
C SER A 93 4.86 7.25 12.29
N CYS A 94 3.70 6.62 12.42
CA CYS A 94 3.50 5.50 13.32
C CYS A 94 2.70 4.39 12.63
N GLY A 95 2.79 3.18 13.16
CA GLY A 95 1.96 2.06 12.69
C GLY A 95 0.48 2.28 12.96
N SER A 96 -0.37 1.55 12.26
CA SER A 96 -1.82 1.75 12.22
C SER A 96 -2.58 1.50 13.53
N ILE A 97 -1.91 0.89 14.53
CA ILE A 97 -2.46 0.62 15.87
C ILE A 97 -2.57 1.91 16.70
N THR A 98 -1.81 2.95 16.34
CA THR A 98 -1.82 4.22 17.06
C THR A 98 -3.17 4.96 16.94
N PRO A 99 -3.60 5.64 18.02
CA PRO A 99 -4.85 6.42 18.02
C PRO A 99 -4.73 7.65 17.11
N ASP A 100 -5.87 8.17 16.67
CA ASP A 100 -5.93 9.29 15.70
C ASP A 100 -5.34 10.60 16.25
N GLU A 101 -5.33 10.75 17.58
CA GLU A 101 -4.60 11.81 18.27
C GLU A 101 -3.78 11.25 19.45
N PHE A 102 -2.56 11.72 19.61
CA PHE A 102 -1.71 11.39 20.75
C PHE A 102 -0.84 12.59 21.19
N PRO A 103 -0.45 12.67 22.48
CA PRO A 103 0.31 13.80 23.01
C PRO A 103 1.72 13.88 22.40
N THR A 104 2.29 15.08 22.37
CA THR A 104 3.66 15.30 21.88
C THR A 104 4.72 14.89 22.90
N ASP A 105 5.76 14.19 22.44
CA ASP A 105 6.96 13.89 23.24
C ASP A 105 8.06 14.97 23.11
N ILE A 106 7.84 15.99 22.28
CA ILE A 106 8.85 17.02 21.97
C ILE A 106 8.88 18.06 23.11
N PRO A 107 10.03 18.26 23.77
CA PRO A 107 10.14 19.23 24.86
C PRO A 107 9.95 20.66 24.32
N GLY A 108 8.95 21.37 24.84
CA GLY A 108 8.70 22.78 24.53
C GLY A 108 7.51 23.07 23.61
N THR A 109 6.89 22.05 23.01
CA THR A 109 5.66 22.22 22.22
C THR A 109 4.41 21.88 23.03
N LYS A 110 3.31 22.58 22.76
CA LYS A 110 2.01 22.32 23.39
C LYS A 110 1.03 21.92 22.30
N GLY A 111 0.73 20.63 22.20
CA GLY A 111 -0.28 20.14 21.26
C GLY A 111 -0.37 18.61 21.22
N ASN A 112 -1.31 18.14 20.42
CA ASN A 112 -1.43 16.73 20.07
C ASN A 112 -1.02 16.55 18.61
N PHE A 113 -0.39 15.42 18.31
CA PHE A 113 -0.23 14.96 16.94
C PHE A 113 -1.60 14.58 16.39
N LYS A 114 -2.00 15.19 15.28
CA LYS A 114 -3.26 14.86 14.59
C LYS A 114 -3.00 14.06 13.33
N LEU A 115 -3.84 13.07 13.10
CA LEU A 115 -3.78 12.25 11.89
C LEU A 115 -4.09 13.10 10.65
N VAL A 116 -3.13 13.18 9.72
CA VAL A 116 -3.31 13.90 8.45
C VAL A 116 -3.52 12.93 7.31
N ARG A 117 -2.78 11.81 7.31
CA ARG A 117 -2.83 10.83 6.21
C ARG A 117 -2.65 9.42 6.71
N HIS A 118 -3.26 8.50 5.98
CA HIS A 118 -3.04 7.07 6.15
C HIS A 118 -2.59 6.53 4.79
N VAL A 119 -1.35 6.06 4.75
CA VAL A 119 -0.68 5.62 3.54
C VAL A 119 -0.47 4.11 3.58
N SER A 120 -0.56 3.45 2.44
CA SER A 120 -0.26 2.04 2.26
C SER A 120 1.02 1.92 1.45
N PHE A 121 2.02 1.25 1.98
CA PHE A 121 3.26 0.95 1.28
C PHE A 121 3.16 -0.39 0.56
N VAL A 122 3.55 -0.38 -0.71
CA VAL A 122 3.66 -1.58 -1.56
C VAL A 122 5.15 -1.83 -1.82
N ASP A 123 5.70 -2.84 -1.15
CA ASP A 123 7.11 -3.21 -1.25
C ASP A 123 7.32 -4.14 -2.44
N CYS A 124 7.93 -3.61 -3.51
CA CYS A 124 8.21 -4.34 -4.73
C CYS A 124 9.54 -5.11 -4.66
N PRO A 125 9.59 -6.31 -5.26
CA PRO A 125 10.85 -7.01 -5.44
C PRO A 125 11.76 -6.21 -6.39
N GLY A 126 13.04 -6.13 -6.03
CA GLY A 126 14.05 -5.45 -6.85
C GLY A 126 14.85 -6.38 -7.75
N HIS A 127 14.54 -7.67 -7.78
CA HIS A 127 15.27 -8.65 -8.59
C HIS A 127 14.69 -8.67 -10.02
N ASP A 128 15.55 -8.71 -11.03
CA ASP A 128 15.20 -8.75 -12.47
C ASP A 128 14.24 -9.92 -12.83
N ILE A 129 14.46 -11.11 -12.29
CA ILE A 129 13.58 -12.28 -12.46
C ILE A 129 12.13 -11.99 -12.02
N LEU A 130 11.94 -11.05 -11.09
CA LEU A 130 10.64 -10.72 -10.50
C LEU A 130 10.01 -9.44 -11.07
N MET A 131 10.44 -8.98 -12.26
CA MET A 131 9.89 -7.79 -12.91
C MET A 131 8.40 -7.88 -13.21
N ALA A 132 7.88 -9.07 -13.53
CA ALA A 132 6.43 -9.27 -13.67
C ALA A 132 5.68 -8.93 -12.37
N THR A 133 6.24 -9.30 -11.22
CA THR A 133 5.64 -9.00 -9.90
C THR A 133 5.74 -7.51 -9.57
N MET A 134 6.86 -6.87 -9.92
CA MET A 134 7.03 -5.42 -9.76
C MET A 134 5.99 -4.66 -10.60
N LEU A 135 5.80 -5.00 -11.88
CA LEU A 135 4.81 -4.37 -12.76
C LEU A 135 3.38 -4.52 -12.22
N ASN A 136 3.02 -5.69 -11.69
CA ASN A 136 1.72 -5.89 -11.03
C ASN A 136 1.54 -4.98 -9.80
N GLY A 137 2.62 -4.70 -9.07
CA GLY A 137 2.64 -3.75 -7.97
C GLY A 137 2.50 -2.30 -8.45
N VAL A 138 3.23 -1.90 -9.50
CA VAL A 138 3.17 -0.53 -10.05
C VAL A 138 1.77 -0.16 -10.51
N ALA A 139 1.01 -1.11 -11.06
CA ALA A 139 -0.35 -0.88 -11.54
C ALA A 139 -1.34 -0.38 -10.48
N VAL A 140 -1.04 -0.56 -9.18
CA VAL A 140 -1.91 -0.13 -8.08
C VAL A 140 -1.36 1.05 -7.27
N MET A 141 -0.15 1.50 -7.59
CA MET A 141 0.52 2.60 -6.90
C MET A 141 -0.01 3.94 -7.40
N ASP A 142 -0.02 4.93 -6.52
CA ASP A 142 -0.31 6.33 -6.83
C ASP A 142 0.97 7.18 -6.86
N ALA A 143 1.98 6.75 -6.10
CA ALA A 143 3.30 7.36 -6.05
C ALA A 143 4.37 6.28 -5.83
N ALA A 144 5.62 6.61 -6.15
CA ALA A 144 6.73 5.69 -6.00
C ALA A 144 7.91 6.33 -5.25
N LEU A 145 8.57 5.52 -4.43
CA LEU A 145 9.82 5.80 -3.75
C LEU A 145 10.92 5.00 -4.45
N LEU A 146 11.84 5.69 -5.13
CA LEU A 146 13.00 5.08 -5.75
C LEU A 146 14.16 5.08 -4.77
N LEU A 147 14.53 3.90 -4.27
CA LEU A 147 15.67 3.76 -3.37
C LEU A 147 16.94 3.46 -4.14
N ILE A 148 17.98 4.25 -3.86
CA ILE A 148 19.31 4.11 -4.45
C ILE A 148 20.31 3.99 -3.30
N ALA A 149 21.16 2.96 -3.33
CA ALA A 149 22.18 2.81 -2.32
C ALA A 149 23.39 3.70 -2.63
N GLY A 150 23.92 4.36 -1.60
CA GLY A 150 25.04 5.27 -1.73
C GLY A 150 26.34 4.59 -2.10
N ASN A 151 26.50 3.33 -1.68
CA ASN A 151 27.71 2.54 -1.83
C ASN A 151 27.87 1.93 -3.24
N GLU A 152 26.91 2.14 -4.13
CA GLU A 152 26.87 1.54 -5.45
C GLU A 152 26.89 2.64 -6.52
N SER A 153 27.50 2.35 -7.67
CA SER A 153 27.55 3.28 -8.79
C SER A 153 26.14 3.50 -9.35
N CYS A 154 25.82 4.77 -9.62
CA CYS A 154 24.59 5.16 -10.29
C CYS A 154 24.90 5.64 -11.72
N PRO A 155 24.03 5.37 -12.72
CA PRO A 155 22.82 4.56 -12.69
C PRO A 155 23.08 3.06 -12.93
N GLN A 156 22.38 2.22 -12.18
CA GLN A 156 22.36 0.78 -12.44
C GLN A 156 21.28 0.40 -13.46
N PRO A 157 21.48 -0.68 -14.24
CA PRO A 157 20.49 -1.16 -15.22
C PRO A 157 19.09 -1.38 -14.63
N GLN A 158 18.99 -1.98 -13.44
CA GLN A 158 17.69 -2.21 -12.79
C GLN A 158 17.00 -0.90 -12.35
N THR A 159 17.77 0.10 -11.94
CA THR A 159 17.24 1.42 -11.60
C THR A 159 16.65 2.11 -12.84
N SER A 160 17.31 2.00 -14.01
CA SER A 160 16.75 2.51 -15.27
C SER A 160 15.51 1.74 -15.72
N GLU A 161 15.47 0.42 -15.55
CA GLU A 161 14.29 -0.39 -15.88
C GLU A 161 13.08 -0.02 -15.01
N HIS A 162 13.29 0.14 -13.70
CA HIS A 162 12.22 0.58 -12.81
C HIS A 162 11.71 1.98 -13.13
N LEU A 163 12.61 2.91 -13.47
CA LEU A 163 12.24 4.27 -13.85
C LEU A 163 11.41 4.26 -15.14
N ALA A 164 11.84 3.50 -16.15
CA ALA A 164 11.11 3.33 -17.40
C ALA A 164 9.72 2.71 -17.17
N ALA A 165 9.61 1.71 -16.30
CA ALA A 165 8.33 1.09 -15.96
C ALA A 165 7.34 2.10 -15.32
N ILE A 166 7.83 2.94 -14.40
CA ILE A 166 7.03 3.98 -13.74
C ILE A 166 6.57 5.04 -14.75
N GLU A 167 7.44 5.45 -15.67
CA GLU A 167 7.13 6.42 -16.72
C GLU A 167 6.04 5.89 -17.66
N ILE A 168 6.12 4.62 -18.06
CA ILE A 168 5.09 3.95 -18.88
C ILE A 168 3.74 3.91 -18.15
N MET A 169 3.74 3.66 -16.84
CA MET A 169 2.52 3.66 -16.02
C MET A 169 2.00 5.08 -15.67
N LYS A 170 2.67 6.14 -16.15
CA LYS A 170 2.30 7.55 -15.98
C LYS A 170 2.23 8.01 -14.52
N LEU A 171 3.05 7.43 -13.65
CA LEU A 171 3.19 7.89 -12.27
C LEU A 171 4.04 9.17 -12.25
N LYS A 172 3.40 10.30 -11.94
CA LYS A 172 4.05 11.61 -11.91
C LYS A 172 4.79 11.90 -10.60
N HIS A 173 4.41 11.20 -9.53
CA HIS A 173 4.89 11.46 -8.19
C HIS A 173 5.95 10.43 -7.80
N ILE A 174 7.21 10.78 -8.05
CA ILE A 174 8.38 9.97 -7.71
C ILE A 174 9.21 10.74 -6.69
N LEU A 175 9.60 10.07 -5.62
CA LEU A 175 10.57 10.56 -4.66
C LEU A 175 11.78 9.63 -4.67
N ILE A 176 12.96 10.19 -4.89
CA ILE A 176 14.21 9.42 -4.87
C ILE A 176 14.79 9.52 -3.45
N LEU A 177 15.14 8.37 -2.87
CA LEU A 177 15.69 8.21 -1.54
C LEU A 177 17.07 7.56 -1.60
N GLN A 178 18.06 8.20 -0.99
CA GLN A 178 19.42 7.66 -0.92
C GLN A 178 19.58 6.91 0.39
N ASN A 179 19.88 5.62 0.32
CA ASN A 179 20.10 4.76 1.48
C ASN A 179 21.60 4.45 1.65
N LYS A 180 22.02 3.96 2.82
CA LYS A 180 23.41 3.56 3.12
C LYS A 180 24.45 4.69 2.97
N ILE A 181 24.06 5.94 3.20
CA ILE A 181 24.97 7.08 3.17
C ILE A 181 26.02 7.03 4.30
N ASP A 182 25.76 6.24 5.35
CA ASP A 182 26.66 5.98 6.47
C ASP A 182 27.94 5.23 6.06
N LEU A 183 27.89 4.47 4.96
CA LEU A 183 29.04 3.69 4.47
C LEU A 183 29.94 4.46 3.50
N VAL A 184 29.59 5.70 3.15
CA VAL A 184 30.17 6.45 2.03
C VAL A 184 30.71 7.79 2.50
N LYS A 185 31.82 8.24 1.91
CA LYS A 185 32.38 9.56 2.21
C LYS A 185 31.46 10.66 1.68
N GLU A 186 31.39 11.79 2.39
CA GLU A 186 30.52 12.91 1.99
C GLU A 186 30.77 13.42 0.56
N SER A 187 32.01 13.33 0.07
CA SER A 187 32.36 13.71 -1.31
C SER A 187 31.70 12.79 -2.35
N GLN A 188 31.80 11.48 -2.15
CA GLN A 188 31.16 10.48 -3.03
C GLN A 188 29.64 10.57 -2.96
N ALA A 189 29.08 10.79 -1.77
CA ALA A 189 27.65 11.01 -1.61
C ALA A 189 27.17 12.27 -2.37
N LYS A 190 27.97 13.34 -2.38
CA LYS A 190 27.69 14.57 -3.15
C LYS A 190 27.83 14.38 -4.65
N GLU A 191 28.85 13.67 -5.13
CA GLU A 191 28.99 13.36 -6.56
C GLU A 191 27.80 12.55 -7.07
N GLN A 192 27.37 11.54 -6.32
CA GLN A 192 26.17 10.76 -6.65
C GLN A 192 24.90 11.61 -6.55
N TYR A 193 24.84 12.55 -5.61
CA TYR A 193 23.75 13.51 -5.48
C TYR A 193 23.68 14.46 -6.70
N GLU A 194 24.81 14.95 -7.19
CA GLU A 194 24.86 15.81 -8.38
C GLU A 194 24.40 15.06 -9.64
N GLN A 195 24.71 13.77 -9.74
CA GLN A 195 24.20 12.91 -10.81
C GLN A 195 22.68 12.71 -10.75
N ILE A 196 22.07 12.88 -9.58
CA ILE A 196 20.64 12.63 -9.35
C ILE A 196 20.02 13.89 -8.73
N LEU A 197 19.61 14.81 -9.61
CA LEU A 197 19.22 16.21 -9.38
C LEU A 197 18.20 16.52 -8.25
N ALA A 198 17.66 15.54 -7.52
CA ALA A 198 16.71 15.78 -6.43
C ALA A 198 16.72 14.67 -5.36
N PHE A 199 17.44 14.88 -4.26
CA PHE A 199 17.44 13.96 -3.11
C PHE A 199 17.16 14.64 -1.78
N LEU A 200 16.56 13.88 -0.87
CA LEU A 200 16.37 14.24 0.54
C LEU A 200 17.32 13.40 1.40
N LYS A 201 18.04 14.07 2.31
CA LYS A 201 18.91 13.42 3.30
C LYS A 201 18.04 12.63 4.31
N TYR A 202 18.62 11.58 4.88
CA TYR A 202 17.98 10.50 5.65
C TYR A 202 17.24 10.95 6.92
N ASN A 203 16.07 11.58 6.77
CA ASN A 203 15.18 11.91 7.88
C ASN A 203 13.77 11.40 7.52
N ILE A 204 13.28 10.40 8.26
CA ILE A 204 11.92 9.85 8.11
C ILE A 204 10.88 10.97 8.18
N GLU A 205 11.12 11.95 9.05
CA GLU A 205 10.29 13.15 9.23
C GLU A 205 10.22 14.00 7.94
N VAL A 206 11.35 14.19 7.26
CA VAL A 206 11.41 14.91 5.97
C VAL A 206 10.68 14.12 4.88
N VAL A 207 10.82 12.79 4.87
CA VAL A 207 10.07 11.93 3.94
C VAL A 207 8.56 12.05 4.21
N CYS A 208 8.14 12.04 5.47
CA CYS A 208 6.74 12.22 5.85
C CYS A 208 6.20 13.59 5.43
N GLU A 209 6.96 14.65 5.68
CA GLU A 209 6.63 16.01 5.22
C GLU A 209 6.47 16.04 3.69
N TYR A 210 7.41 15.44 2.96
CA TYR A 210 7.39 15.41 1.51
C TYR A 210 6.20 14.62 0.97
N ILE A 211 5.88 13.47 1.56
CA ILE A 211 4.69 12.68 1.20
C ILE A 211 3.44 13.53 1.38
N VAL A 212 3.31 14.26 2.49
CA VAL A 212 2.13 15.09 2.77
C VAL A 212 2.04 16.30 1.83
N LYS A 213 3.16 16.92 1.46
CA LYS A 213 3.16 18.15 0.64
C LYS A 213 3.17 17.89 -0.86
N LYS A 214 4.00 16.96 -1.34
CA LYS A 214 4.28 16.79 -2.76
C LYS A 214 3.37 15.79 -3.44
N ILE A 215 2.91 14.78 -2.71
CA ILE A 215 2.03 13.74 -3.25
C ILE A 215 0.60 14.14 -2.89
N PRO A 216 -0.21 14.72 -3.78
CA PRO A 216 -1.63 14.91 -3.52
C PRO A 216 -2.35 13.56 -3.52
N VAL A 217 -3.48 13.48 -2.81
CA VAL A 217 -4.38 12.33 -2.98
C VAL A 217 -5.03 12.46 -4.35
N PRO A 218 -4.92 11.46 -5.24
CA PRO A 218 -5.54 11.54 -6.55
C PRO A 218 -7.06 11.67 -6.40
N PRO A 219 -7.75 12.42 -7.28
CA PRO A 219 -9.19 12.46 -7.27
C PRO A 219 -9.72 11.05 -7.58
N ARG A 220 -10.51 10.49 -6.66
CA ARG A 220 -11.15 9.19 -6.80
C ARG A 220 -12.65 9.37 -6.98
N ASP A 221 -13.23 8.59 -7.87
CA ASP A 221 -14.68 8.56 -8.07
C ASP A 221 -15.31 7.63 -7.03
N PHE A 222 -16.15 8.17 -6.13
CA PHE A 222 -16.83 7.39 -5.08
C PHE A 222 -18.21 6.87 -5.54
N THR A 223 -18.81 7.54 -6.52
CA THR A 223 -20.18 7.29 -7.00
C THR A 223 -20.25 6.27 -8.13
N SER A 224 -19.15 6.07 -8.86
CA SER A 224 -19.08 5.09 -9.93
C SER A 224 -19.19 3.66 -9.41
N GLU A 225 -19.51 2.73 -10.31
CA GLU A 225 -19.48 1.30 -10.00
C GLU A 225 -18.13 0.88 -9.43
N PRO A 226 -18.13 0.16 -8.30
CA PRO A 226 -16.89 -0.24 -7.66
C PRO A 226 -16.11 -1.25 -8.51
N ARG A 227 -14.83 -0.96 -8.65
CA ARG A 227 -13.86 -1.83 -9.32
C ARG A 227 -12.65 -2.04 -8.45
N LEU A 228 -12.38 -3.31 -8.14
CA LEU A 228 -11.23 -3.72 -7.34
C LEU A 228 -10.28 -4.57 -8.19
N ILE A 229 -8.99 -4.27 -8.10
CA ILE A 229 -7.93 -5.10 -8.67
C ILE A 229 -7.39 -6.00 -7.56
N VAL A 230 -7.53 -7.31 -7.75
CA VAL A 230 -6.97 -8.34 -6.86
C VAL A 230 -5.52 -8.60 -7.27
N ILE A 231 -4.61 -8.41 -6.32
CA ILE A 231 -3.17 -8.62 -6.52
C ILE A 231 -2.69 -9.82 -5.71
N ARG A 232 -3.37 -10.15 -4.62
CA ARG A 232 -3.06 -11.30 -3.76
C ARG A 232 -4.32 -12.04 -3.38
N SER A 233 -4.19 -13.34 -3.21
CA SER A 233 -5.19 -14.19 -2.56
C SER A 233 -4.58 -14.81 -1.31
N PHE A 234 -5.41 -14.98 -0.30
CA PHE A 234 -5.07 -15.59 0.97
C PHE A 234 -6.13 -16.60 1.34
N ASP A 235 -5.67 -17.68 1.98
CA ASP A 235 -6.53 -18.55 2.75
C ASP A 235 -6.34 -18.23 4.23
N VAL A 236 -7.46 -18.04 4.92
CA VAL A 236 -7.50 -17.76 6.37
C VAL A 236 -7.76 -19.03 7.18
N ASN A 237 -8.02 -20.16 6.51
CA ASN A 237 -8.29 -21.43 7.15
C ASN A 237 -7.00 -22.03 7.72
N LYS A 238 -7.06 -22.39 9.01
CA LYS A 238 -5.95 -23.05 9.68
C LYS A 238 -5.98 -24.56 9.37
N PRO A 239 -4.82 -25.22 9.30
CA PRO A 239 -4.76 -26.68 9.19
C PRO A 239 -5.50 -27.33 10.36
N GLY A 240 -6.43 -28.24 10.07
CA GLY A 240 -7.21 -28.97 11.08
C GLY A 240 -8.57 -28.35 11.45
N CYS A 241 -9.02 -27.30 10.75
CA CYS A 241 -10.41 -26.83 10.86
C CYS A 241 -11.40 -27.85 10.27
N GLU A 242 -12.54 -28.01 10.92
CA GLU A 242 -13.65 -28.83 10.40
C GLU A 242 -14.30 -28.14 9.18
N VAL A 243 -14.95 -28.94 8.34
CA VAL A 243 -15.54 -28.47 7.07
C VAL A 243 -16.60 -27.39 7.31
N ASP A 244 -17.34 -27.49 8.42
CA ASP A 244 -18.42 -26.56 8.77
C ASP A 244 -17.92 -25.19 9.23
N ASP A 245 -16.67 -25.12 9.72
CA ASP A 245 -16.02 -23.90 10.21
C ASP A 245 -15.13 -23.22 9.15
N LEU A 246 -15.09 -23.75 7.94
CA LEU A 246 -14.29 -23.19 6.86
C LEU A 246 -14.78 -21.79 6.49
N LYS A 247 -13.88 -20.83 6.60
CA LYS A 247 -14.09 -19.47 6.12
C LYS A 247 -13.79 -19.41 4.63
N GLY A 248 -14.48 -18.51 3.94
CA GLY A 248 -14.28 -18.27 2.51
C GLY A 248 -12.87 -17.72 2.19
N GLY A 249 -12.52 -17.72 0.90
CA GLY A 249 -11.24 -17.20 0.44
C GLY A 249 -11.14 -15.68 0.63
N VAL A 250 -9.93 -15.18 0.83
CA VAL A 250 -9.68 -13.73 0.99
C VAL A 250 -8.94 -13.21 -0.23
N ALA A 251 -9.51 -12.18 -0.88
CA ALA A 251 -8.88 -11.45 -1.97
C ALA A 251 -8.32 -10.13 -1.45
N GLY A 252 -7.00 -9.95 -1.55
CA GLY A 252 -6.29 -8.72 -1.22
C GLY A 252 -6.04 -7.89 -2.46
N GLY A 253 -6.49 -6.63 -2.45
CA GLY A 253 -6.41 -5.77 -3.62
C GLY A 253 -6.55 -4.29 -3.30
N SER A 254 -6.55 -3.49 -4.36
CA SER A 254 -6.77 -2.03 -4.28
C SER A 254 -8.05 -1.69 -5.05
N ILE A 255 -8.87 -0.82 -4.46
CA ILE A 255 -10.08 -0.28 -5.11
C ILE A 255 -9.65 0.90 -5.97
N LEU A 256 -9.98 0.87 -7.26
CA LEU A 256 -9.65 1.97 -8.17
C LEU A 256 -10.74 3.06 -8.17
N LYS A 257 -12.00 2.63 -8.16
CA LYS A 257 -13.21 3.47 -8.26
C LYS A 257 -14.34 2.82 -7.47
N GLY A 258 -15.30 3.64 -7.07
CA GLY A 258 -16.49 3.26 -6.32
C GLY A 258 -16.21 2.85 -4.87
N VAL A 259 -17.28 2.69 -4.10
CA VAL A 259 -17.24 2.24 -2.71
C VAL A 259 -17.84 0.85 -2.63
N LEU A 260 -17.08 -0.10 -2.08
CA LEU A 260 -17.57 -1.46 -1.81
C LEU A 260 -18.23 -1.51 -0.43
N LYS A 261 -19.36 -2.24 -0.33
CA LYS A 261 -20.10 -2.43 0.92
C LYS A 261 -20.14 -3.90 1.31
N VAL A 262 -20.15 -4.18 2.62
CA VAL A 262 -20.39 -5.54 3.12
C VAL A 262 -21.77 -6.02 2.65
N GLY A 263 -21.84 -7.27 2.20
CA GLY A 263 -23.06 -7.89 1.69
C GLY A 263 -23.38 -7.61 0.23
N GLN A 264 -22.55 -6.84 -0.48
CA GLN A 264 -22.71 -6.60 -1.92
C GLN A 264 -22.28 -7.85 -2.73
N GLU A 265 -23.01 -8.10 -3.82
CA GLU A 265 -22.65 -9.13 -4.80
C GLU A 265 -21.62 -8.59 -5.77
N ILE A 266 -20.66 -9.43 -6.13
CA ILE A 266 -19.54 -9.09 -6.98
C ILE A 266 -19.28 -10.21 -7.98
N GLU A 267 -18.77 -9.84 -9.15
CA GLU A 267 -18.28 -10.77 -10.16
C GLU A 267 -16.76 -10.65 -10.31
N VAL A 268 -16.11 -11.80 -10.33
CA VAL A 268 -14.67 -11.93 -10.52
C VAL A 268 -14.41 -12.27 -11.98
N ARG A 269 -13.70 -11.38 -12.68
CA ARG A 269 -13.24 -11.57 -14.06
C ARG A 269 -11.72 -11.71 -14.09
N PRO A 270 -11.15 -12.65 -14.88
CA PRO A 270 -11.78 -13.44 -15.95
C PRO A 270 -12.58 -14.66 -15.47
N GLY A 271 -12.50 -15.02 -14.19
CA GLY A 271 -13.21 -16.16 -13.61
C GLY A 271 -12.51 -17.50 -13.90
N ILE A 272 -13.29 -18.58 -14.04
CA ILE A 272 -12.76 -19.91 -14.33
C ILE A 272 -12.52 -20.05 -15.83
N VAL A 273 -11.27 -20.32 -16.20
CA VAL A 273 -10.88 -20.61 -17.57
C VAL A 273 -10.93 -22.12 -17.78
N SER A 274 -11.93 -22.61 -18.52
CA SER A 274 -12.05 -24.00 -18.94
C SER A 274 -11.71 -24.11 -20.43
N LYS A 275 -10.98 -25.16 -20.81
CA LYS A 275 -10.81 -25.53 -22.22
C LYS A 275 -11.92 -26.50 -22.61
N ASP A 276 -12.64 -26.18 -23.68
CA ASP A 276 -13.51 -27.16 -24.32
C ASP A 276 -12.69 -28.25 -25.03
N SER A 277 -13.35 -29.36 -25.35
CA SER A 277 -12.79 -30.47 -26.14
C SER A 277 -12.24 -30.06 -27.52
N GLU A 278 -12.65 -28.89 -28.04
CA GLU A 278 -12.16 -28.29 -29.29
C GLU A 278 -10.98 -27.31 -29.08
N GLY A 279 -10.45 -27.19 -27.86
CA GLY A 279 -9.33 -26.30 -27.53
C GLY A 279 -9.69 -24.82 -27.40
N LYS A 280 -10.97 -24.45 -27.56
CA LYS A 280 -11.47 -23.09 -27.34
C LYS A 280 -11.48 -22.78 -25.83
N LEU A 281 -10.91 -21.63 -25.46
CA LEU A 281 -10.91 -21.15 -24.07
C LEU A 281 -12.28 -20.51 -23.77
N MET A 282 -13.03 -21.10 -22.85
CA MET A 282 -14.21 -20.49 -22.25
C MET A 282 -13.85 -19.91 -20.88
N CYS A 283 -14.12 -18.63 -20.69
CA CYS A 283 -13.98 -17.95 -19.39
C CYS A 283 -15.37 -17.73 -18.81
N LYS A 284 -15.67 -18.36 -17.66
CA LYS A 284 -16.93 -18.16 -16.93
C LYS A 284 -16.69 -17.28 -15.70
N PRO A 285 -17.35 -16.12 -15.56
CA PRO A 285 -17.18 -15.27 -14.39
C PRO A 285 -17.65 -16.00 -13.13
N ILE A 286 -17.01 -15.69 -12.00
CA ILE A 286 -17.39 -16.24 -10.69
C ILE A 286 -18.18 -15.16 -9.96
N PHE A 287 -19.41 -15.47 -9.58
CA PHE A 287 -20.22 -14.61 -8.71
C PHE A 287 -19.97 -14.98 -7.25
N SER A 288 -19.82 -13.96 -6.42
CA SER A 288 -19.55 -14.11 -4.99
C SER A 288 -20.20 -12.96 -4.22
N LYS A 289 -20.26 -13.09 -2.90
CA LYS A 289 -20.78 -12.06 -2.00
C LYS A 289 -19.70 -11.67 -1.01
N ILE A 290 -19.59 -10.37 -0.74
CA ILE A 290 -18.67 -9.84 0.26
C ILE A 290 -19.20 -10.18 1.65
N VAL A 291 -18.46 -11.02 2.38
CA VAL A 291 -18.80 -11.41 3.76
C VAL A 291 -18.26 -10.37 4.74
N SER A 292 -17.01 -9.96 4.55
CA SER A 292 -16.39 -8.94 5.39
C SER A 292 -15.29 -8.17 4.66
N LEU A 293 -15.03 -6.96 5.14
CA LEU A 293 -13.99 -6.07 4.65
C LEU A 293 -12.97 -5.86 5.76
N PHE A 294 -11.70 -6.08 5.47
CA PHE A 294 -10.59 -5.97 6.41
C PHE A 294 -9.54 -4.99 5.90
N ALA A 295 -9.23 -3.97 6.69
CA ALA A 295 -8.03 -3.15 6.52
C ALA A 295 -7.07 -3.41 7.69
N GLU A 296 -6.01 -4.16 7.43
CA GLU A 296 -5.02 -4.63 8.42
C GLU A 296 -5.62 -5.32 9.65
N HIS A 297 -5.92 -4.55 10.70
CA HIS A 297 -6.43 -5.03 11.98
C HIS A 297 -7.88 -4.62 12.23
N TYR A 298 -8.47 -3.83 11.32
CA TYR A 298 -9.78 -3.23 11.50
C TYR A 298 -10.81 -3.85 10.55
N ASP A 299 -11.95 -4.24 11.13
CA ASP A 299 -13.16 -4.52 10.39
C ASP A 299 -13.75 -3.22 9.84
N LEU A 300 -14.03 -3.22 8.54
CA LEU A 300 -14.67 -2.14 7.81
C LEU A 300 -16.09 -2.53 7.42
N GLN A 301 -17.01 -1.57 7.44
CA GLN A 301 -18.36 -1.79 6.91
C GLN A 301 -18.47 -1.38 5.44
N TYR A 302 -17.67 -0.40 5.02
CA TYR A 302 -17.51 0.02 3.64
C TYR A 302 -16.04 0.31 3.36
N ALA A 303 -15.65 0.15 2.10
CA ALA A 303 -14.29 0.34 1.64
C ALA A 303 -14.24 1.44 0.59
N ALA A 304 -13.46 2.49 0.88
CA ALA A 304 -13.25 3.62 -0.01
C ALA A 304 -12.25 3.28 -1.13
N PRO A 305 -12.28 3.99 -2.28
CA PRO A 305 -11.25 3.87 -3.31
C PRO A 305 -9.88 4.32 -2.78
N GLY A 306 -8.84 3.59 -3.20
CA GLY A 306 -7.48 3.75 -2.70
C GLY A 306 -7.14 2.83 -1.52
N GLY A 307 -5.84 2.73 -1.22
CA GLY A 307 -5.32 1.82 -0.21
C GLY A 307 -5.39 0.35 -0.63
N LEU A 308 -4.81 -0.51 0.21
CA LEU A 308 -4.97 -1.96 0.07
C LEU A 308 -5.86 -2.53 1.16
N ILE A 309 -6.78 -3.39 0.74
CA ILE A 309 -7.85 -3.92 1.57
C ILE A 309 -7.98 -5.41 1.27
N GLY A 310 -8.08 -6.22 2.33
CA GLY A 310 -8.45 -7.63 2.25
C GLY A 310 -9.97 -7.76 2.29
N HIS A 311 -10.55 -8.46 1.33
CA HIS A 311 -11.99 -8.74 1.29
C HIS A 311 -12.20 -10.24 1.45
N SER A 312 -13.01 -10.65 2.42
CA SER A 312 -13.41 -12.06 2.55
C SER A 312 -14.62 -12.34 1.69
N LEU A 313 -14.52 -13.39 0.88
CA LEU A 313 -15.48 -13.78 -0.13
C LEU A 313 -15.96 -15.21 0.14
N SER A 314 -17.25 -15.47 0.00
CA SER A 314 -17.79 -16.83 -0.06
C SER A 314 -18.19 -17.15 -1.51
N PRO A 315 -17.73 -18.24 -2.16
CA PRO A 315 -17.13 -19.49 -1.65
C PRO A 315 -15.59 -19.57 -1.77
N ILE A 316 -14.99 -20.74 -1.50
CA ILE A 316 -13.54 -21.02 -1.52
C ILE A 316 -12.95 -20.71 -2.91
N PHE A 317 -11.92 -19.86 -2.95
CA PHE A 317 -11.28 -19.43 -4.19
C PHE A 317 -10.16 -20.37 -4.62
N PRO A 318 -10.09 -20.79 -5.89
CA PRO A 318 -8.85 -21.32 -6.43
C PRO A 318 -7.82 -20.18 -6.47
N LEU A 319 -6.71 -20.40 -5.75
CA LEU A 319 -5.55 -19.52 -5.71
C LEU A 319 -4.99 -19.34 -7.14
N TYR A 320 -4.27 -18.24 -7.39
CA TYR A 320 -3.44 -17.95 -8.58
C TYR A 320 -4.00 -17.12 -9.75
N PHE A 321 -4.83 -16.09 -9.53
CA PHE A 321 -5.13 -15.13 -10.63
C PHE A 321 -5.14 -13.65 -10.22
N PHE A 322 -4.61 -12.81 -11.11
CA PHE A 322 -4.89 -11.37 -11.16
C PHE A 322 -6.33 -11.24 -11.64
N ALA A 323 -7.21 -10.71 -10.80
CA ALA A 323 -8.64 -10.65 -11.09
C ALA A 323 -9.16 -9.23 -10.91
N VAL A 324 -10.01 -8.82 -11.84
CA VAL A 324 -10.78 -7.59 -11.71
C VAL A 324 -12.13 -7.96 -11.15
N LEU A 325 -12.42 -7.43 -9.98
CA LEU A 325 -13.72 -7.50 -9.34
C LEU A 325 -14.56 -6.33 -9.85
N ILE A 326 -15.68 -6.65 -10.48
CA ILE A 326 -16.66 -5.69 -10.97
C ILE A 326 -17.97 -6.00 -10.24
N THR A 327 -18.76 -4.99 -9.91
CA THR A 327 -20.13 -5.21 -9.45
C THR A 327 -21.09 -5.21 -10.61
N SER A 328 -22.01 -6.17 -10.62
CA SER A 328 -23.14 -6.24 -11.54
C SER A 328 -24.20 -5.19 -11.22
#